data_AF-A0A398CD01-F1
#
_entry.id   AF-A0A398CD01-F1
#
_cell.length_a   1.000
_cell.length_b   1.000
_cell.length_c   1.000
_cell.angle_alpha   90.00
_cell.angle_beta   90.00
_cell.angle_gamma   90.00
#
_symmetry.space_group_name_H-M   'P 1'
#
loop_
_entity.id
_entity.type
_entity.pdbx_description
1 polymer ?
#
loop_
_entity_poly.entity_id
_entity_poly.type
_entity_poly.pdbx_seq_one_letter_code
_entity_poly.pdbx_strand_id
1 'polypeptide(L)'
;MEVRRGSLVSPNGERTSTLSINGMVLGGQLQLTIDYNGKAYEADTIEELAAGYKRHLEAIIEHCADRRETEKTPSDLSFKQLTIQELEEFEEEMEWLTILDSERV
;
A
#
# COMPACT_ATOMS: atom_id res chain seq x y z
N MET A 1 26.72 18.29 -8.93
CA MET A 1 26.69 19.16 -7.74
C MET A 1 25.47 18.77 -6.94
N GLU A 2 25.65 18.06 -5.82
CA GLU A 2 24.55 17.55 -5.01
C GLU A 2 23.98 18.70 -4.18
N VAL A 3 22.82 19.21 -4.58
CA VAL A 3 22.11 20.25 -3.83
C VAL A 3 21.46 19.55 -2.64
N ARG A 4 22.11 19.60 -1.47
CA ARG A 4 21.50 19.15 -0.22
C ARG A 4 20.29 20.03 0.06
N ARG A 5 19.08 19.46 0.01
CA ARG A 5 17.89 20.14 0.53
C ARG A 5 18.17 20.48 2.00
N GLY A 6 17.92 21.73 2.38
CA GLY A 6 17.87 22.10 3.79
C GLY A 6 16.81 21.24 4.49
N SER A 7 16.99 21.00 5.80
CA SER A 7 16.02 20.24 6.59
C SER A 7 14.62 20.85 6.40
N LEU A 8 13.66 20.02 5.95
CA LEU A 8 12.26 20.44 5.79
C LEU A 8 11.61 20.82 7.12
N VAL A 9 12.24 20.42 8.22
CA VAL A 9 11.79 20.69 9.59
C VAL A 9 12.83 21.59 10.27
N SER A 10 12.37 22.70 10.85
CA SER A 10 13.20 23.55 11.69
C SER A 10 13.69 22.76 12.92
N PRO A 11 14.97 22.84 13.31
CA PRO A 11 15.46 22.23 14.55
C PRO A 11 14.72 22.71 15.80
N ASN A 12 14.12 23.92 15.72
CA ASN A 12 13.34 24.57 16.78
C ASN A 12 11.83 24.55 16.51
N GLY A 13 11.36 23.85 15.48
CA GLY A 13 9.92 23.70 15.22
C GLY A 13 9.30 22.74 16.23
N GLU A 14 8.16 23.11 16.82
CA GLU A 14 7.38 22.17 17.63
C GLU A 14 6.95 20.97 16.75
N ARG A 15 7.46 19.78 17.06
CA ARG A 15 7.03 18.55 16.40
C ARG A 15 5.59 18.25 16.82
N THR A 16 4.66 18.29 15.86
CA THR A 16 3.25 17.92 16.06
C THR A 16 3.05 16.41 16.16
N SER A 17 4.05 15.60 15.74
CA SER A 17 3.98 14.14 15.75
C SER A 17 5.33 13.53 16.14
N THR A 18 5.30 12.42 16.89
CA THR A 18 6.49 11.69 17.36
C THR A 18 7.13 10.84 16.27
N LEU A 19 6.36 10.45 15.25
CA LEU A 19 6.78 9.71 14.05
C LEU A 19 5.98 10.25 12.85
N SER A 20 6.63 10.46 11.71
CA SER A 20 6.02 10.85 10.44
C SER A 20 6.64 10.04 9.31
N ILE A 21 5.81 9.54 8.40
CA ILE A 21 6.24 8.81 7.22
C ILE A 21 5.73 9.58 6.00
N ASN A 22 6.63 9.98 5.11
CA ASN A 22 6.32 10.71 3.89
C ASN A 22 6.82 9.94 2.67
N GLY A 23 6.04 9.95 1.59
CA GLY A 23 6.38 9.25 0.35
C GLY A 23 6.26 10.13 -0.88
N MET A 24 7.17 9.98 -1.84
CA MET A 24 7.07 10.60 -3.16
C MET A 24 7.71 9.72 -4.23
N VAL A 25 7.22 9.82 -5.47
CA VAL A 25 7.87 9.19 -6.62
C VAL A 25 8.75 10.22 -7.31
N LEU A 26 10.06 9.97 -7.37
CA LEU A 26 11.04 10.82 -8.03
C LEU A 26 11.88 9.98 -8.99
N GLY A 27 11.95 10.40 -10.25
CA GLY A 27 12.71 9.64 -11.28
C GLY A 27 12.18 8.21 -11.50
N GLY A 28 10.88 7.99 -11.30
CA GLY A 28 10.27 6.66 -11.43
C GLY A 28 10.51 5.73 -10.24
N GLN A 29 11.08 6.22 -9.14
CA GLN A 29 11.33 5.43 -7.93
C GLN A 29 10.56 6.00 -6.75
N LEU A 30 9.92 5.11 -5.98
CA LEU A 30 9.30 5.48 -4.71
C LEU A 30 10.40 5.76 -3.67
N GLN A 31 10.38 6.96 -3.10
CA GLN A 31 11.20 7.37 -1.97
C GLN A 31 10.31 7.54 -0.74
N LEU A 32 10.70 6.90 0.36
CA LEU A 32 10.05 7.02 1.66
C LEU A 32 11.02 7.65 2.65
N THR A 33 10.54 8.61 3.44
CA THR A 33 11.29 9.27 4.51
C THR A 33 10.55 9.07 5.82
N ILE A 34 11.25 8.58 6.84
CA ILE A 34 10.71 8.43 8.19
C ILE A 34 11.40 9.45 9.10
N ASP A 35 10.63 10.42 9.57
CA ASP A 35 11.05 11.44 10.52
C ASP A 35 10.54 11.11 11.91
N TYR A 36 11.43 11.02 12.89
CA TYR A 36 11.05 10.61 14.25
C TYR A 36 11.66 11.50 15.34
N ASN A 37 11.03 11.51 16.50
CA ASN A 37 11.58 12.14 17.69
C ASN A 37 12.62 11.22 18.34
N GLY A 38 13.90 11.56 18.23
CA GLY A 38 15.00 10.79 18.82
C GLY A 38 15.00 10.72 20.36
N LYS A 39 14.15 11.49 21.05
CA LYS A 39 13.91 11.30 22.50
C LYS A 39 12.86 10.22 22.81
N ALA A 40 12.07 9.85 21.81
CA ALA A 40 10.99 8.87 21.95
C ALA A 40 11.34 7.51 21.32
N TYR A 41 12.24 7.49 20.34
CA TYR A 41 12.66 6.27 19.62
C TYR A 41 14.17 6.25 19.41
N GLU A 42 14.73 5.06 19.54
CA GLU A 42 16.10 4.76 19.14
C GLU A 42 16.19 4.57 17.62
N ALA A 43 17.35 4.86 17.04
CA ALA A 43 17.58 4.72 15.60
C ALA A 43 17.34 3.29 15.11
N ASP A 44 17.88 2.29 15.82
CA ASP A 44 17.75 0.87 15.48
C ASP A 44 16.28 0.44 15.36
N THR A 45 15.39 0.93 16.23
CA THR A 45 13.95 0.64 16.16
C THR A 45 13.31 1.18 14.88
N ILE A 46 13.73 2.38 14.44
CA ILE A 46 13.20 3.00 13.23
C ILE A 46 13.79 2.31 11.98
N GLU A 47 15.03 1.86 12.04
CA GLU A 47 15.65 1.07 10.97
C GLU A 47 14.94 -0.28 10.78
N GLU A 48 14.62 -0.97 11.87
CA GLU A 48 13.81 -2.20 11.84
C GLU A 48 12.43 -1.95 11.24
N LEU A 49 11.77 -0.85 11.63
CA LEU A 49 10.50 -0.44 11.05
C LEU A 49 10.62 -0.17 9.54
N ALA A 50 11.64 0.56 9.11
CA ALA A 50 11.85 0.89 7.70
C ALA A 50 12.11 -0.38 6.87
N ALA A 51 12.95 -1.28 7.38
CA ALA A 51 13.23 -2.56 6.74
C ALA A 51 11.98 -3.45 6.67
N GLY A 52 11.20 -3.48 7.74
CA GLY A 52 9.91 -4.16 7.79
C GLY A 52 8.94 -3.60 6.77
N TYR A 53 8.76 -2.28 6.73
CA TYR A 53 7.87 -1.60 5.79
C TYR A 53 8.23 -1.94 4.34
N LYS A 54 9.51 -1.83 3.98
CA LYS A 54 10.00 -2.15 2.64
C LYS A 54 9.66 -3.59 2.25
N ARG A 55 9.99 -4.55 3.11
CA ARG A 55 9.75 -5.98 2.84
C ARG A 55 8.27 -6.28 2.58
N HIS A 56 7.38 -5.72 3.41
CA HIS A 56 5.95 -5.96 3.25
C HIS A 56 5.39 -5.25 2.00
N LEU A 57 5.87 -4.05 1.69
CA LEU A 57 5.47 -3.36 0.47
C LEU A 57 5.92 -4.13 -0.79
N GLU A 58 7.15 -4.63 -0.82
CA GLU A 58 7.65 -5.47 -1.91
C GLU A 58 6.82 -6.74 -2.07
N ALA A 59 6.47 -7.41 -0.96
CA ALA A 59 5.62 -8.61 -0.99
C ALA A 59 4.20 -8.31 -1.52
N ILE A 60 3.62 -7.16 -1.14
CA ILE A 60 2.31 -6.72 -1.68
C ILE A 60 2.41 -6.44 -3.18
N ILE A 61 3.47 -5.77 -3.63
CA ILE A 61 3.71 -5.48 -5.05
C ILE A 61 3.83 -6.78 -5.84
N GLU A 62 4.62 -7.74 -5.35
CA GLU A 62 4.80 -9.05 -5.98
C GLU A 62 3.48 -9.81 -6.08
N HIS A 63 2.74 -9.90 -4.97
CA HIS A 63 1.41 -10.52 -4.95
C HIS A 63 0.45 -9.89 -5.97
N CYS A 64 0.40 -8.56 -6.03
CA CYS A 64 -0.48 -7.86 -6.97
C CYS A 64 -0.01 -8.00 -8.43
N ALA A 65 1.29 -8.04 -8.69
CA ALA A 65 1.85 -8.15 -10.03
C ALA A 65 1.68 -9.56 -10.63
N ASP A 66 1.70 -10.59 -9.78
CA ASP A 66 1.53 -11.99 -10.20
C ASP A 66 0.06 -12.34 -10.51
N ARG A 67 -0.89 -11.53 -10.05
CA ARG A 67 -2.31 -11.69 -10.39
C ARG A 67 -2.56 -11.23 -11.83
N ARG A 68 -2.95 -12.18 -12.68
CA ARG A 68 -3.30 -11.94 -14.10
C ARG A 68 -4.74 -11.48 -14.29
N GLU A 69 -5.58 -11.69 -13.29
CA GLU A 69 -6.99 -11.31 -13.32
C GLU A 69 -7.17 -10.02 -12.52
N THR A 70 -7.97 -9.13 -13.08
CA THR A 70 -8.32 -7.88 -12.40
C THR A 70 -9.38 -8.24 -11.37
N GLU A 71 -8.99 -8.34 -10.10
CA GLU A 71 -9.97 -8.49 -9.03
C GLU A 71 -10.77 -7.19 -8.94
N LYS A 72 -12.07 -7.27 -9.18
CA LYS A 72 -12.95 -6.13 -8.98
C LYS A 72 -13.06 -5.94 -7.48
N THR A 73 -12.91 -4.71 -7.03
CA THR A 73 -13.25 -4.37 -5.65
C THR A 73 -14.72 -3.94 -5.60
N PRO A 74 -15.42 -4.11 -4.46
CA PRO A 74 -16.78 -3.59 -4.33
C PRO A 74 -16.88 -2.08 -4.63
N SER A 75 -15.79 -1.33 -4.45
CA SER A 75 -15.69 0.09 -4.81
C SER A 75 -15.66 0.39 -6.31
N ASP A 76 -15.28 -0.57 -7.16
CA ASP A 76 -15.34 -0.46 -8.63
C ASP A 76 -16.77 -0.64 -9.16
N LEU A 77 -17.62 -1.28 -8.36
CA LEU A 77 -19.04 -1.40 -8.60
C LEU A 77 -19.71 -0.22 -7.90
N SER A 78 -20.61 0.50 -8.59
CA SER A 78 -21.30 1.68 -8.02
C SER A 78 -22.25 1.36 -6.84
N PHE A 79 -22.17 0.14 -6.29
CA PHE A 79 -22.99 -0.40 -5.23
C PHE A 79 -22.33 -0.19 -3.86
N LYS A 80 -22.83 0.80 -3.13
CA LYS A 80 -22.24 1.29 -1.87
C LYS A 80 -22.34 0.34 -0.66
N GLN A 81 -22.76 -0.90 -0.83
CA GLN A 81 -23.07 -1.81 0.27
C GLN A 81 -22.63 -3.27 0.04
N LEU A 82 -21.83 -3.54 -0.98
CA LEU A 82 -21.24 -4.87 -1.15
C LEU A 82 -19.99 -4.98 -0.26
N THR A 83 -19.99 -5.97 0.61
CA THR A 83 -18.78 -6.44 1.29
C THR A 83 -17.90 -7.23 0.33
N ILE A 84 -16.63 -7.43 0.69
CA ILE A 84 -15.71 -8.24 -0.12
C ILE A 84 -16.21 -9.69 -0.19
N GLN A 85 -16.75 -10.21 0.92
CA GLN A 85 -17.29 -11.56 1.00
C GLN A 85 -18.49 -11.76 0.08
N GLU A 86 -19.44 -10.83 0.06
CA GLU A 86 -20.59 -10.89 -0.85
C GLU A 86 -20.14 -10.82 -2.31
N LEU A 87 -19.10 -10.03 -2.62
CA LEU A 87 -18.55 -9.96 -3.97
C LEU A 87 -17.89 -11.28 -4.40
N GLU A 88 -17.11 -11.91 -3.51
CA GLU A 88 -16.50 -13.23 -3.75
C GLU A 88 -17.57 -14.30 -4.02
N GLU A 89 -18.64 -14.33 -3.22
CA GLU A 89 -19.78 -15.24 -3.43
C GLU A 89 -20.47 -15.03 -4.80
N PHE A 90 -20.67 -13.77 -5.21
CA PHE A 90 -21.23 -13.46 -6.53
C PHE A 90 -20.31 -13.87 -7.68
N GLU A 91 -18.99 -13.68 -7.54
CA GLU A 91 -18.02 -14.07 -8.56
C GLU A 91 -17.99 -15.60 -8.75
N GLU A 92 -18.02 -16.37 -7.66
CA GLU A 92 -18.13 -17.83 -7.69
C GLU A 92 -19.44 -18.31 -8.35
N GLU A 93 -20.58 -17.68 -8.03
CA GLU A 93 -21.88 -18.03 -8.61
C GLU A 93 -21.97 -17.71 -10.12
N MET A 94 -21.35 -16.62 -10.55
CA MET A 94 -21.25 -16.23 -11.96
C MET A 94 -20.28 -17.12 -12.75
N GLU A 95 -19.20 -17.58 -12.13
CA GLU A 95 -18.26 -18.53 -12.73
C GLU A 95 -18.95 -19.89 -12.99
N TRP A 96 -19.78 -20.34 -12.05
CA TRP A 96 -20.59 -21.56 -12.20
C TRP A 96 -21.63 -21.47 -13.34
N LEU A 97 -22.30 -20.32 -13.49
CA LEU A 97 -23.24 -20.08 -14.60
C LEU A 97 -22.54 -20.11 -15.97
N THR A 98 -21.31 -19.62 -16.04
CA THR A 98 -20.50 -19.61 -17.26
C THR A 98 -20.09 -21.03 -17.67
N ILE A 99 -19.83 -21.90 -16.70
CA ILE A 99 -19.51 -23.32 -16.92
C ILE A 99 -20.74 -24.09 -17.41
N LEU A 100 -21.91 -23.88 -16.81
CA LEU A 100 -23.15 -24.55 -17.22
C LEU A 100 -23.63 -24.17 -18.62
N ASP A 101 -23.41 -22.93 -19.06
CA ASP A 101 -23.72 -22.50 -20.42
C ASP A 101 -22.74 -23.10 -21.46
N SER A 102 -21.52 -23.46 -21.06
CA SER A 102 -20.53 -24.13 -21.92
C SER A 102 -20.84 -25.62 -22.16
N GLU A 103 -21.57 -26.28 -21.26
CA GLU A 103 -21.94 -27.70 -21.37
C GLU A 103 -23.27 -27.93 -22.13
N ARG A 104 -23.88 -26.86 -22.65
CA ARG A 104 -25.14 -26.89 -23.42
C ARG A 104 -24.96 -26.87 -24.95
N VAL A 105 -23.76 -27.11 -25.46
CA VAL A 105 -23.47 -27.27 -26.91
C VAL A 105 -23.25 -28.73 -27.28
#